data_AF-A0A9E5P5I3-F1
#
_entry.id   AF-A0A9E5P5I3-F1
#
_cell.length_a   1.000
_cell.length_b   1.000
_cell.length_c   1.000
_cell.angle_alpha   90.00
_cell.angle_beta   90.00
_cell.angle_gamma   90.00
#
_symmetry.space_group_name_H-M   'P 1'
#
loop_
_entity.id
_entity.type
_entity.pdbx_description
1 polymer ?
#
loop_
_entity_poly.entity_id
_entity_poly.type
_entity_poly.pdbx_seq_one_letter_code
_entity_poly.pdbx_strand_id
1 'polypeptide(L)'
;MKRVSGLRLEDITSGFRVYDRGAIEVLASREATLLEYQDVGVLALLHARGIRLADVDVTMRPRSSGISRIYHSWFAVLYYMSYTLLLGLTKRTAGRRAPY
;
A
#
# COMPACT_ATOMS: atom_id res chain seq x y z
N MET A 1 5.08 5.04 12.20
CA MET A 1 5.40 3.95 11.24
C MET A 1 6.42 4.37 10.15
N LYS A 2 7.25 5.40 10.36
CA LYS A 2 8.17 5.94 9.32
C LYS A 2 9.56 5.27 9.22
N ARG A 3 9.90 4.31 10.09
CA ARG A 3 11.28 3.77 10.20
C ARG A 3 11.49 2.34 9.73
N VAL A 4 10.44 1.63 9.28
CA VAL A 4 10.48 0.17 9.13
C VAL A 4 10.54 -0.31 7.67
N SER A 5 10.27 0.54 6.68
CA SER A 5 10.14 0.13 5.28
C SER A 5 11.25 0.60 4.31
N GLY A 6 12.15 1.51 4.72
CA GLY A 6 13.12 2.15 3.80
C GLY A 6 12.50 3.12 2.79
N LEU A 7 11.18 3.08 2.63
CA LEU A 7 10.37 3.98 1.82
C LEU A 7 10.26 5.34 2.52
N ARG A 8 10.86 6.38 1.94
CA ARG A 8 10.72 7.78 2.37
C ARG A 8 9.43 8.42 1.80
N LEU A 9 8.34 7.66 1.75
CA LEU A 9 7.04 8.14 1.28
C LEU A 9 6.16 8.55 2.47
N GLU A 10 5.49 9.68 2.35
CA GLU A 10 4.55 10.21 3.33
C GLU A 10 3.19 9.52 3.24
N ASP A 11 2.71 9.23 2.02
CA ASP A 11 1.46 8.49 1.78
C ASP A 11 1.69 7.19 1.01
N ILE A 12 1.92 6.11 1.75
CA ILE A 12 2.07 4.75 1.20
C ILE A 12 0.74 4.11 0.78
N THR A 13 -0.39 4.75 1.06
CA THR A 13 -1.74 4.23 0.83
C THR A 13 -2.44 4.87 -0.36
N SER A 14 -1.85 5.92 -0.94
CA SER A 14 -2.38 6.54 -2.15
C SER A 14 -2.45 5.52 -3.30
N GLY A 15 -3.65 5.35 -3.85
CA GLY A 15 -3.89 4.63 -5.09
C GLY A 15 -3.65 5.47 -6.35
N PHE A 16 -3.40 6.77 -6.20
CA PHE A 16 -3.14 7.67 -7.32
C PHE A 16 -1.63 7.73 -7.60
N ARG A 17 -1.19 7.04 -8.65
CA ARG A 17 0.24 6.82 -8.95
C ARG A 17 0.50 6.98 -10.44
N VAL A 18 1.70 7.47 -10.75
CA VAL A 18 2.23 7.54 -12.11
C VAL A 18 3.43 6.61 -12.20
N TYR A 19 3.49 5.80 -13.25
CA TYR A 19 4.56 4.83 -13.47
C TYR A 19 5.22 5.10 -14.82
N ASP A 20 6.54 4.99 -14.85
CA ASP A 20 7.29 4.93 -16.09
C ASP A 20 7.33 3.49 -16.63
N ARG A 21 7.98 3.31 -17.79
CA ARG A 21 8.10 2.00 -18.42
C ARG A 21 8.80 0.97 -17.53
N GLY A 22 9.88 1.36 -16.86
CA GLY A 22 10.66 0.44 -16.00
C GLY A 22 9.84 -0.04 -14.80
N ALA A 23 9.06 0.86 -14.19
CA ALA A 23 8.13 0.50 -13.13
C ALA A 23 7.04 -0.45 -13.63
N ILE A 24 6.46 -0.21 -14.81
CA ILE A 24 5.45 -1.10 -15.39
C ILE A 24 6.01 -2.50 -15.63
N GLU A 25 7.24 -2.62 -16.16
CA GLU A 25 7.88 -3.92 -16.41
C GLU A 25 8.09 -4.71 -15.10
N VAL A 26 8.49 -4.04 -14.01
CA VAL A 26 8.60 -4.66 -12.68
C VAL A 26 7.23 -5.09 -12.14
N LEU A 27 6.19 -4.26 -12.33
CA LEU A 27 4.85 -4.56 -11.83
C LEU A 27 4.09 -5.60 -12.66
N ALA A 28 4.53 -5.87 -13.87
CA ALA A 28 4.04 -6.95 -14.70
C ALA A 28 4.73 -8.30 -14.39
N SER A 29 5.72 -8.32 -13.48
CA SER A 29 6.47 -9.52 -13.15
C SER A 29 5.64 -10.50 -12.33
N ARG A 30 6.03 -11.79 -12.33
CA ARG A 30 5.33 -12.85 -11.60
C ARG A 30 5.30 -12.58 -10.09
N GLU A 31 6.38 -12.00 -9.56
CA GLU A 31 6.50 -11.61 -8.16
C GLU A 31 5.43 -10.58 -7.80
N ALA A 32 5.18 -9.59 -8.67
CA ALA A 32 4.15 -8.58 -8.49
C ALA A 32 2.72 -9.18 -8.44
N THR A 33 2.46 -10.22 -9.25
CA THR A 33 1.15 -10.90 -9.28
C THR A 33 0.81 -11.64 -7.99
N LEU A 34 1.83 -12.04 -7.21
CA LEU A 34 1.65 -12.75 -5.94
C LEU A 34 1.43 -11.82 -4.74
N LEU A 35 1.54 -10.50 -4.94
CA LEU A 35 1.32 -9.53 -3.88
C LEU A 35 -0.18 -9.28 -3.68
N GLU A 36 -0.75 -9.94 -2.67
CA GLU A 36 -2.15 -9.75 -2.24
C GLU A 36 -2.43 -8.34 -1.69
N TYR A 37 -1.39 -7.53 -1.45
CA TYR A 37 -1.50 -6.13 -1.00
C TYR A 37 -0.93 -5.18 -2.05
N GLN A 38 -1.83 -4.67 -2.89
CA GLN A 38 -1.54 -3.77 -4.02
C GLN A 38 -0.98 -2.41 -3.58
N ASP A 39 -1.13 -2.06 -2.30
CA ASP A 39 -0.76 -0.72 -1.83
C ASP A 39 0.73 -0.66 -1.46
N VAL A 40 1.11 -1.28 -0.34
CA VAL A 40 2.46 -1.20 0.23
C VAL A 40 3.42 -2.19 -0.44
N GLY A 41 2.90 -3.34 -0.85
CA GLY A 41 3.72 -4.41 -1.40
C GLY A 41 4.34 -4.04 -2.76
N VAL A 42 3.56 -3.37 -3.60
CA VAL A 42 4.00 -2.80 -4.89
C VAL A 42 5.13 -1.79 -4.67
N LEU A 43 4.99 -0.89 -3.69
CA LEU A 43 6.02 0.10 -3.37
C LEU A 43 7.32 -0.56 -2.86
N ALA A 44 7.20 -1.59 -2.02
CA ALA A 44 8.34 -2.36 -1.55
C ALA A 44 9.08 -3.08 -2.69
N LEU A 45 8.34 -3.67 -3.63
CA LEU A 45 8.92 -4.33 -4.80
C LEU A 45 9.66 -3.34 -5.71
N LEU A 46 9.05 -2.18 -6.00
CA LEU A 46 9.68 -1.12 -6.79
C LEU A 46 10.97 -0.63 -6.12
N HIS A 47 10.93 -0.39 -4.81
CA HIS A 47 12.11 0.02 -4.05
C HIS A 47 13.21 -1.05 -4.03
N ALA A 48 12.85 -2.33 -3.86
CA ALA A 48 13.79 -3.45 -3.91
C ALA A 48 14.44 -3.62 -5.30
N ARG A 49 13.75 -3.22 -6.37
CA ARG A 49 14.28 -3.16 -7.74
C ARG A 49 15.02 -1.86 -8.06
N GLY A 50 15.25 -1.00 -7.06
CA GLY A 50 16.01 0.24 -7.21
C GLY A 50 15.25 1.39 -7.88
N ILE A 51 13.93 1.26 -8.05
CA ILE A 51 13.11 2.33 -8.64
C ILE A 51 12.93 3.44 -7.62
N ARG A 52 13.20 4.67 -8.05
CA ARG A 52 13.05 5.86 -7.22
C ARG A 52 11.57 6.23 -7.09
N LEU A 53 11.14 6.44 -5.86
CA LEU A 53 9.78 6.83 -5.52
C LEU A 53 9.81 8.26 -4.99
N ALA A 54 8.83 9.06 -5.37
CA ALA A 54 8.68 10.45 -4.94
C ALA A 54 7.21 10.74 -4.66
N ASP A 55 6.94 11.47 -3.58
CA ASP A 55 5.63 12.04 -3.33
C ASP A 55 5.49 13.36 -4.09
N VAL A 56 4.30 13.56 -4.66
CA VAL A 56 3.92 14.80 -5.31
C VAL A 56 2.61 15.23 -4.69
N ASP A 57 2.58 16.46 -4.17
CA ASP A 57 1.36 17.03 -3.62
C ASP A 57 0.31 17.18 -4.72
N VAL A 58 -0.88 16.64 -4.45
CA VAL A 58 -2.02 16.72 -5.35
C VAL A 58 -3.24 17.19 -4.56
N THR A 59 -3.96 18.18 -5.11
CA THR A 59 -5.25 18.59 -4.56
C THR A 59 -6.31 17.56 -4.90
N MET A 60 -6.76 16.81 -3.90
CA MET A 60 -7.89 15.90 -4.03
C MET A 60 -9.17 16.67 -4.36
N ARG A 61 -9.77 16.37 -5.52
CA ARG A 61 -11.06 16.97 -5.91
C ARG A 61 -12.21 16.24 -5.22
N PRO A 62 -13.28 16.95 -4.85
CA PRO A 62 -14.47 16.31 -4.32
C PRO A 62 -15.07 15.39 -5.39
N ARG A 63 -15.58 14.25 -4.94
CA ARG A 63 -16.25 13.28 -5.82
C ARG A 63 -17.48 13.94 -6.44
N SER A 64 -17.54 13.98 -7.78
CA SER A 64 -18.64 14.64 -8.50
C SER A 64 -19.91 13.79 -8.59
N SER A 65 -19.79 12.45 -8.53
CA SER A 65 -20.94 11.52 -8.63
C SER A 65 -20.64 10.13 -8.07
N GLY A 66 -21.70 9.40 -7.73
CA GLY A 66 -21.67 8.03 -7.19
C GLY A 66 -21.40 7.96 -5.69
N ILE A 67 -21.82 6.85 -5.06
CA ILE A 67 -21.57 6.57 -3.64
C ILE A 67 -20.18 5.94 -3.44
N SER A 68 -19.57 6.18 -2.28
CA SER A 68 -18.31 5.52 -1.92
C SER A 68 -18.56 4.02 -1.78
N ARG A 69 -17.97 3.21 -2.67
CA ARG A 69 -18.10 1.75 -2.61
C ARG A 69 -17.25 1.11 -1.52
N ILE A 70 -16.31 1.87 -0.96
CA ILE A 70 -15.37 1.43 0.08
C ILE A 70 -16.10 1.23 1.42
N TYR A 71 -17.16 1.99 1.67
CA TYR A 71 -17.94 1.95 2.91
C TYR A 71 -19.43 1.84 2.62
N HIS A 72 -19.83 0.74 1.98
CA HIS A 72 -21.25 0.48 1.69
C HIS A 72 -22.10 0.19 2.94
N SER A 73 -21.49 -0.18 4.07
CA SER A 73 -22.17 -0.35 5.34
C SER A 73 -21.24 -0.16 6.52
N TRP A 74 -21.79 0.24 7.68
CA TRP A 74 -21.06 0.29 8.95
C TRP A 74 -20.48 -1.08 9.35
N PHE A 75 -21.11 -2.18 8.91
CA PHE A 75 -20.57 -3.52 9.12
C PHE A 75 -19.33 -3.80 8.26
N ALA A 76 -19.31 -3.33 7.02
CA ALA A 76 -18.12 -3.42 6.17
C ALA A 76 -16.96 -2.58 6.73
N VAL A 77 -17.26 -1.41 7.30
CA VAL A 77 -16.27 -0.60 8.04
C VAL A 77 -15.72 -1.38 9.24
N LEU A 78 -16.59 -1.98 10.05
CA LEU A 78 -16.19 -2.76 11.23
C LEU A 78 -15.33 -3.98 10.84
N TYR A 79 -15.72 -4.69 9.79
CA TYR A 79 -14.95 -5.81 9.23
C TYR A 79 -13.57 -5.36 8.74
N TYR A 80 -13.51 -4.26 7.99
CA TYR A 80 -12.25 -3.73 7.49
C TYR A 80 -11.33 -3.27 8.63
N MET A 81 -11.88 -2.61 9.65
CA MET A 81 -11.14 -2.19 10.85
C MET A 81 -10.65 -3.38 11.68
N SER A 82 -11.47 -4.42 11.88
CA SER A 82 -11.06 -5.62 12.62
C SER A 82 -10.00 -6.42 11.87
N TYR A 83 -10.13 -6.54 10.55
CA TYR A 83 -9.12 -7.16 9.69
C TYR A 83 -7.81 -6.38 9.70
N THR A 84 -7.86 -5.04 9.61
CA THR A 84 -6.68 -4.17 9.71
C THR A 84 -6.00 -4.30 11.08
N LEU A 85 -6.77 -4.35 12.16
CA LEU A 85 -6.26 -4.56 13.52
C LEU A 85 -5.59 -5.94 13.65
N LEU A 86 -6.22 -6.99 13.13
CA LEU A 86 -5.70 -8.35 13.13
C LEU A 86 -4.36 -8.44 12.39
N LEU A 87 -4.25 -7.85 11.20
CA LEU A 87 -2.99 -7.79 10.45
C LEU A 87 -1.92 -7.00 11.18
N GLY A 88 -2.29 -5.87 11.79
CA GLY A 88 -1.38 -5.06 12.61
C GLY A 88 -0.84 -5.84 13.82
N LEU A 89 -1.67 -6.65 14.47
CA LEU A 89 -1.30 -7.49 15.60
C LEU A 89 -0.43 -8.69 15.18
N THR A 90 -0.82 -9.39 14.12
CA THR A 90 -0.07 -10.56 13.62
C THR A 90 1.33 -10.15 13.14
N LYS A 91 1.46 -9.04 12.41
CA LYS A 91 2.78 -8.53 11.98
C LYS A 91 3.60 -7.96 13.16
N ARG A 92 2.97 -7.42 14.21
CA ARG A 92 3.67 -7.01 15.44
C ARG A 92 4.29 -8.19 16.18
N THR A 93 3.62 -9.34 16.22
CA THR A 93 4.13 -10.56 16.86
C THR A 93 5.21 -11.22 16.02
N ALA A 94 5.07 -11.22 14.68
CA ALA A 94 6.10 -11.71 13.77
C ALA A 94 7.39 -10.86 13.81
N GLY A 95 7.30 -9.55 14.02
CA GLY A 95 8.46 -8.65 14.18
C GLY A 95 9.24 -8.78 15.50
N ARG A 96 8.80 -9.62 16.45
CA ARG A 96 9.56 -9.94 17.68
C ARG A 96 10.38 -11.22 17.58
N ARG A 97 10.36 -11.91 16.43
CA ARG A 97 11.20 -13.09 16.14
C ARG A 97 11.80 -12.99 14.74
N ALA A 98 12.78 -12.10 14.58
CA ALA A 98 13.82 -12.28 13.58
C ALA A 98 15.14 -11.82 14.22
N PRO A 99 15.96 -12.74 14.77
CA PRO A 99 17.40 -12.51 14.76
C PRO A 99 17.87 -12.62 13.31
N TYR A 100 18.74 -11.70 12.90
CA TYR A 100 19.76 -11.70 11.84
C TYR A 100 19.86 -10.30 11.25
#